data_AF-A0A954W8M5-F1
#
_entry.id   AF-A0A954W8M5-F1
#
_cell.length_a   1.000
_cell.length_b   1.000
_cell.length_c   1.000
_cell.angle_alpha   90.00
_cell.angle_beta   90.00
_cell.angle_gamma   90.00
#
_symmetry.space_group_name_H-M   'P 1'
#
loop_
_entity.id
_entity.type
_entity.pdbx_description
1 polymer ?
#
loop_
_entity_poly.entity_id
_entity_poly.type
_entity_poly.pdbx_seq_one_letter_code
_entity_poly.pdbx_strand_id
1 'polypeptide(L)'
;MTQKPKRLSLERLEARQCLAASTLVTLVRGSLIVRGTDAAESVWIAHDEAANRVEVRVRQAGEASEVGDRFQGYFETAGLRRIQVQLGGGDDALSIVSQDITKPLVINVDGGNGDDTVYLRAVGDVPAAASLAFDLLGGEGNDSITADEQGHLMGVTDFQIAGGNGDDSLGLSLVALSNQCPPIAKLSGDGGNDMLRVDFGASDGPIGLASHRGIIADGGSDQDTLTAPMDVVSRRVETHQSASSWRAFVNASVQPIIEEMANIGLFVGIVGSNGTRESYSFGAMNEADEPVTSHTAFEIGSITKTFTASLLADMVARGEVSLDDPVRLYLPADADVPRRGDRELTLLELATHTSGLPRDTHDFDRRFAAVLADIEAGQLSEEHLEALFTAEIARDWPRLRDDLKEITLDEIEHPPHMYSNLGMGLLGFALARHLTLTEFGAREAPIGSGAETASVNYESSIRNRILSPLGLRDIFQAITPSRESSIATGTAYDGETTTPPMLFDTLAGAGALRATGLDMLRYLDAQTGRFPSPLNAAIAATHEPRDQIEADPVPTSIGLGWFTAETPAGTIVGHNGATFGFQSEIRFNATTGAGFVVLMNST
;
A
#
# COMPACT_ATOMS: atom_id res chain seq x y z
N MET A 1 26.63 -49.45 -5.62
CA MET A 1 25.78 -49.19 -4.43
C MET A 1 25.61 -47.69 -4.34
N THR A 2 24.48 -47.19 -4.84
CA THR A 2 24.11 -45.78 -4.84
C THR A 2 23.76 -45.35 -3.40
N GLN A 3 24.60 -44.51 -2.79
CA GLN A 3 24.25 -43.86 -1.53
C GLN A 3 23.09 -42.90 -1.80
N LYS A 4 21.93 -43.17 -1.18
CA LYS A 4 20.85 -42.19 -1.11
C LYS A 4 21.33 -40.97 -0.28
N PRO A 5 21.07 -39.73 -0.70
CA PRO A 5 21.38 -38.56 0.10
C PRO A 5 20.61 -38.61 1.44
N LYS A 6 21.30 -38.24 2.53
CA LYS A 6 20.75 -38.23 3.89
C LYS A 6 19.66 -37.14 4.01
N ARG A 7 18.46 -37.53 4.46
CA ARG A 7 17.38 -36.65 4.91
C ARG A 7 17.82 -35.84 6.14
N LEU A 8 17.66 -34.52 6.11
CA LEU A 8 17.72 -33.66 7.29
C LEU A 8 16.29 -33.24 7.63
N SER A 9 15.77 -33.73 8.75
CA SER A 9 14.46 -33.34 9.30
C SER A 9 14.63 -32.29 10.41
N LEU A 10 13.60 -31.46 10.59
CA LEU A 10 13.55 -30.27 11.46
C LEU A 10 14.04 -30.45 12.92
N GLU A 11 14.09 -31.67 13.46
CA GLU A 11 14.42 -31.92 14.87
C GLU A 11 15.93 -31.85 15.20
N ARG A 12 16.83 -31.59 14.24
CA ARG A 12 18.29 -31.63 14.49
C ARG A 12 19.11 -30.44 14.00
N LEU A 13 18.47 -29.35 13.59
CA LEU A 13 19.15 -28.06 13.41
C LEU A 13 18.80 -27.16 14.59
N GLU A 14 19.54 -27.30 15.69
CA GLU A 14 19.64 -26.20 16.64
C GLU A 14 20.18 -24.99 15.88
N ALA A 15 19.56 -23.82 16.09
CA ALA A 15 19.67 -22.59 15.31
C ALA A 15 21.07 -21.91 15.27
N ARG A 16 22.16 -22.68 15.39
CA ARG A 16 23.55 -22.22 15.33
C ARG A 16 24.46 -23.29 14.74
N GLN A 17 24.43 -23.45 13.43
CA GLN A 17 25.62 -23.89 12.70
C GLN A 17 25.98 -22.83 11.66
N CYS A 18 26.83 -21.90 12.08
CA CYS A 18 27.62 -21.07 11.18
C CYS A 18 28.50 -22.01 10.35
N LEU A 19 28.18 -22.18 9.06
CA LEU A 19 29.02 -22.90 8.11
C LEU A 19 29.19 -22.02 6.88
N ALA A 20 30.42 -21.50 6.75
CA ALA A 20 30.97 -20.45 5.88
C ALA A 20 30.54 -19.00 6.21
N ALA A 21 31.53 -18.11 6.28
CA ALA A 21 31.48 -16.81 6.96
C ALA A 21 30.76 -15.67 6.20
N SER A 22 30.04 -15.96 5.10
CA SER A 22 29.65 -14.93 4.12
C SER A 22 28.23 -15.05 3.53
N THR A 23 27.39 -16.00 3.93
CA THR A 23 25.95 -16.00 3.56
C THR A 23 25.14 -16.76 4.60
N LEU A 24 24.09 -16.14 5.16
CA LEU A 24 23.24 -16.75 6.18
C LEU A 24 21.91 -17.24 5.58
N VAL A 25 21.62 -18.54 5.68
CA VAL A 25 20.33 -19.13 5.28
C VAL A 25 19.59 -19.64 6.52
N THR A 26 18.38 -19.13 6.76
CA THR A 26 17.56 -19.49 7.94
C THR A 26 16.12 -19.83 7.53
N LEU A 27 15.55 -20.88 8.11
CA LEU A 27 14.12 -21.20 8.00
C LEU A 27 13.41 -20.88 9.32
N VAL A 28 12.49 -19.93 9.31
CA VAL A 28 11.73 -19.50 10.51
C VAL A 28 10.24 -19.53 10.19
N ARG A 29 9.48 -20.45 10.82
CA ARG A 29 8.00 -20.49 10.75
C ARG A 29 7.43 -20.42 9.31
N GLY A 30 8.04 -21.12 8.34
CA GLY A 30 7.61 -21.09 6.94
C GLY A 30 8.13 -19.91 6.12
N SER A 31 9.10 -19.16 6.65
CA SER A 31 9.85 -18.13 5.95
C SER A 31 11.30 -18.58 5.72
N LEU A 32 11.75 -18.57 4.47
CA LEU A 32 13.16 -18.76 4.12
C LEU A 32 13.84 -17.39 4.01
N ILE A 33 14.88 -17.16 4.82
CA ILE A 33 15.65 -15.93 4.84
C ILE A 33 17.07 -16.25 4.33
N VAL A 34 17.50 -15.55 3.30
CA VAL A 34 18.86 -15.62 2.75
C VAL A 34 19.48 -14.23 2.83
N ARG A 35 20.65 -14.11 3.47
CA ARG A 35 21.40 -12.86 3.57
C ARG A 35 22.80 -13.06 2.98
N GLY A 36 23.08 -12.38 1.89
CA GLY A 36 24.40 -12.27 1.28
C GLY A 36 25.35 -11.38 2.09
N THR A 37 26.61 -11.42 1.70
CA THR A 37 27.68 -10.48 2.11
C THR A 37 28.54 -10.24 0.87
N ASP A 38 29.45 -9.26 0.93
CA ASP A 38 30.28 -8.73 -0.17
C ASP A 38 31.19 -9.72 -0.97
N ALA A 39 31.01 -11.05 -0.83
CA ALA A 39 31.85 -12.09 -1.43
C ALA A 39 31.09 -13.16 -2.24
N ALA A 40 29.77 -13.02 -2.44
CA ALA A 40 28.89 -14.10 -2.94
C ALA A 40 28.40 -13.92 -4.40
N GLU A 41 29.24 -14.24 -5.40
CA GLU A 41 28.92 -14.10 -6.85
C GLU A 41 27.57 -14.67 -7.34
N SER A 42 27.01 -15.73 -6.72
CA SER A 42 25.64 -16.17 -7.11
C SER A 42 24.91 -17.00 -6.05
N VAL A 43 23.58 -16.83 -5.99
CA VAL A 43 22.65 -17.58 -5.13
C VAL A 43 21.53 -18.19 -5.99
N TRP A 44 21.24 -19.47 -5.80
CA TRP A 44 20.15 -20.18 -6.49
C TRP A 44 19.20 -20.80 -5.48
N ILE A 45 17.91 -20.56 -5.62
CA ILE A 45 16.85 -21.09 -4.73
C ILE A 45 15.81 -21.81 -5.59
N ALA A 46 15.54 -23.08 -5.33
CA ALA A 46 14.45 -23.79 -6.00
C ALA A 46 13.51 -24.44 -5.00
N HIS A 47 12.19 -24.26 -5.19
CA HIS A 47 11.15 -24.89 -4.40
C HIS A 47 10.39 -25.93 -5.23
N ASP A 48 10.36 -27.18 -4.73
CA ASP A 48 9.60 -28.30 -5.26
C ASP A 48 8.57 -28.72 -4.19
N GLU A 49 7.33 -28.25 -4.35
CA GLU A 49 6.26 -28.53 -3.40
C GLU A 49 5.86 -30.02 -3.41
N ALA A 50 5.87 -30.67 -4.58
CA ALA A 50 5.54 -32.09 -4.71
C ALA A 50 6.53 -32.99 -3.97
N ALA A 51 7.82 -32.63 -3.99
CA ALA A 51 8.86 -33.32 -3.23
C ALA A 51 9.02 -32.79 -1.80
N ASN A 52 8.28 -31.73 -1.41
CA ASN A 52 8.37 -31.03 -0.14
C ASN A 52 9.80 -30.58 0.17
N ARG A 53 10.46 -29.89 -0.78
CA ARG A 53 11.88 -29.55 -0.68
C ARG A 53 12.23 -28.18 -1.28
N VAL A 54 13.05 -27.40 -0.58
CA VAL A 54 13.80 -26.27 -1.14
C VAL A 54 15.27 -26.60 -1.25
N GLU A 55 15.87 -26.27 -2.38
CA GLU A 55 17.31 -26.34 -2.59
C GLU A 55 17.89 -24.93 -2.68
N VAL A 56 18.93 -24.63 -1.90
CA VAL A 56 19.69 -23.36 -1.96
C VAL A 56 21.12 -23.67 -2.37
N ARG A 57 21.64 -22.98 -3.38
CA ARG A 57 23.04 -23.05 -3.82
C ARG A 57 23.71 -21.68 -3.79
N VAL A 58 24.97 -21.63 -3.38
CA VAL A 58 25.76 -20.38 -3.31
C VAL A 58 27.15 -20.59 -3.94
N ARG A 59 27.66 -19.61 -4.70
CA ARG A 59 29.01 -19.57 -5.30
C ARG A 59 29.74 -18.29 -4.83
N GLN A 60 31.05 -18.36 -4.60
CA GLN A 60 31.87 -17.27 -4.06
C GLN A 60 32.98 -16.78 -5.00
N ALA A 61 33.44 -15.54 -4.80
CA ALA A 61 34.49 -14.91 -5.59
C ALA A 61 35.87 -15.53 -5.38
N GLY A 62 36.58 -15.82 -6.48
CA GLY A 62 37.98 -16.30 -6.47
C GLY A 62 38.17 -17.83 -6.43
N GLU A 63 37.09 -18.62 -6.48
CA GLU A 63 37.19 -20.08 -6.59
C GLU A 63 37.51 -20.50 -8.04
N ALA A 64 38.71 -21.06 -8.24
CA ALA A 64 39.16 -21.54 -9.54
C ALA A 64 38.21 -22.61 -10.08
N SER A 65 37.97 -22.55 -11.39
CA SER A 65 37.17 -23.50 -12.16
C SER A 65 37.65 -24.95 -12.01
N GLU A 66 37.21 -25.65 -10.98
CA GLU A 66 37.14 -27.11 -10.94
C GLU A 66 35.79 -27.53 -10.36
N VAL A 67 35.19 -28.50 -11.03
CA VAL A 67 33.90 -29.11 -10.66
C VAL A 67 34.03 -29.70 -9.25
N GLY A 68 33.65 -28.94 -8.21
CA GLY A 68 33.92 -29.37 -6.84
C GLY A 68 33.10 -28.68 -5.75
N ASP A 69 33.18 -27.36 -5.63
CA ASP A 69 32.67 -26.68 -4.42
C ASP A 69 31.45 -25.81 -4.74
N ARG A 70 30.27 -26.42 -4.62
CA ARG A 70 28.96 -25.75 -4.59
C ARG A 70 28.39 -25.97 -3.19
N PHE A 71 28.10 -24.90 -2.45
CA PHE A 71 27.23 -25.09 -1.29
C PHE A 71 25.86 -25.54 -1.80
N GLN A 72 25.34 -26.68 -1.34
CA GLN A 72 24.01 -27.18 -1.67
C GLN A 72 23.30 -27.60 -0.39
N GLY A 73 22.34 -26.80 0.06
CA GLY A 73 21.47 -27.13 1.19
C GLY A 73 20.09 -27.57 0.70
N TYR A 74 19.56 -28.65 1.27
CA TYR A 74 18.17 -29.09 1.04
C TYR A 74 17.34 -28.91 2.32
N PHE A 75 16.20 -28.25 2.23
CA PHE A 75 15.27 -27.97 3.33
C PHE A 75 13.91 -28.63 3.05
N GLU A 76 13.23 -29.16 4.05
CA GLU A 76 11.82 -29.59 3.92
C GLU A 76 10.88 -28.39 4.16
N THR A 77 9.89 -28.15 3.28
CA THR A 77 9.29 -26.81 3.12
C THR A 77 7.77 -26.73 3.11
N ALA A 78 7.08 -27.74 3.62
CA ALA A 78 5.62 -27.85 3.54
C ALA A 78 4.94 -26.56 3.99
N GLY A 79 4.46 -25.75 3.03
CA GLY A 79 3.77 -24.49 3.28
C GLY A 79 4.64 -23.26 3.49
N LEU A 80 5.72 -23.09 2.73
CA LEU A 80 6.40 -21.79 2.64
C LEU A 80 5.40 -20.67 2.32
N ARG A 81 5.51 -19.58 3.07
CA ARG A 81 4.69 -18.37 2.92
C ARG A 81 5.52 -17.17 2.49
N ARG A 82 6.83 -17.22 2.73
CA ARG A 82 7.74 -16.12 2.42
C ARG A 82 9.14 -16.61 2.05
N ILE A 83 9.74 -15.98 1.06
CA ILE A 83 11.17 -16.00 0.75
C ILE A 83 11.66 -14.56 0.85
N GLN A 84 12.76 -14.33 1.56
CA GLN A 84 13.39 -13.01 1.67
C GLN A 84 14.88 -13.15 1.37
N VAL A 85 15.37 -12.38 0.40
CA VAL A 85 16.76 -12.35 -0.05
C VAL A 85 17.29 -10.92 0.02
N GLN A 86 18.50 -10.76 0.51
CA GLN A 86 19.28 -9.52 0.47
C GLN A 86 20.66 -9.87 -0.07
N LEU A 87 21.10 -9.32 -1.21
CA LEU A 87 22.35 -9.72 -1.87
C LEU A 87 23.55 -8.95 -1.28
N GLY A 88 23.45 -7.63 -1.13
CA GLY A 88 24.36 -6.84 -0.31
C GLY A 88 25.18 -5.84 -1.13
N GLY A 89 26.47 -6.09 -1.31
CA GLY A 89 27.36 -5.21 -2.06
C GLY A 89 28.25 -5.99 -3.04
N GLY A 90 28.45 -5.46 -4.24
CA GLY A 90 29.13 -6.12 -5.37
C GLY A 90 28.14 -6.68 -6.40
N ASP A 91 28.64 -7.10 -7.56
CA ASP A 91 27.81 -7.61 -8.67
C ASP A 91 27.36 -9.06 -8.39
N ASP A 92 26.09 -9.26 -8.05
CA ASP A 92 25.54 -10.55 -7.60
C ASP A 92 24.53 -11.14 -8.61
N ALA A 93 24.42 -12.48 -8.66
CA ALA A 93 23.42 -13.16 -9.49
C ALA A 93 22.49 -14.07 -8.67
N LEU A 94 21.18 -13.78 -8.68
CA LEU A 94 20.14 -14.57 -8.02
C LEU A 94 19.25 -15.28 -9.03
N SER A 95 18.96 -16.56 -8.80
CA SER A 95 17.85 -17.22 -9.50
C SER A 95 16.92 -17.98 -8.56
N ILE A 96 15.62 -17.71 -8.69
CA ILE A 96 14.57 -18.40 -7.92
C ILE A 96 13.64 -19.13 -8.86
N VAL A 97 13.42 -20.42 -8.61
CA VAL A 97 12.45 -21.24 -9.35
C VAL A 97 11.39 -21.78 -8.39
N SER A 98 10.12 -21.52 -8.65
CA SER A 98 8.99 -22.02 -7.85
C SER A 98 8.04 -22.86 -8.68
N GLN A 99 7.44 -23.90 -8.09
CA GLN A 99 6.45 -24.76 -8.74
C GLN A 99 5.21 -25.00 -7.87
N ASP A 100 4.04 -25.07 -8.53
CA ASP A 100 2.74 -25.44 -7.96
C ASP A 100 2.34 -24.69 -6.68
N ILE A 101 2.02 -23.40 -6.79
CA ILE A 101 1.71 -22.52 -5.65
C ILE A 101 0.33 -22.83 -5.04
N THR A 102 0.26 -23.75 -4.08
CA THR A 102 -1.05 -24.12 -3.48
C THR A 102 -1.51 -23.20 -2.34
N LYS A 103 -0.66 -22.24 -1.93
CA LYS A 103 -0.79 -21.40 -0.74
C LYS A 103 -0.23 -20.01 -1.02
N PRO A 104 -0.73 -18.94 -0.36
CA PRO A 104 -0.09 -17.62 -0.38
C PRO A 104 1.43 -17.68 -0.16
N LEU A 105 2.20 -17.22 -1.13
CA LEU A 105 3.66 -17.13 -1.15
C LEU A 105 4.10 -15.72 -1.55
N VAL A 106 5.00 -15.13 -0.76
CA VAL A 106 5.60 -13.82 -1.02
C VAL A 106 7.10 -13.98 -1.20
N ILE A 107 7.70 -13.38 -2.21
CA ILE A 107 9.14 -13.43 -2.48
C ILE A 107 9.67 -12.02 -2.55
N ASN A 108 10.57 -11.67 -1.63
CA ASN A 108 11.20 -10.36 -1.55
C ASN A 108 12.69 -10.50 -1.86
N VAL A 109 13.18 -9.68 -2.79
CA VAL A 109 14.60 -9.58 -3.15
C VAL A 109 15.01 -8.11 -3.10
N ASP A 110 16.18 -7.89 -2.53
CA ASP A 110 16.87 -6.60 -2.45
C ASP A 110 18.31 -6.86 -2.94
N GLY A 111 18.68 -6.29 -4.08
CA GLY A 111 20.00 -6.45 -4.69
C GLY A 111 21.07 -5.71 -3.87
N GLY A 112 20.83 -4.44 -3.59
CA GLY A 112 21.71 -3.64 -2.73
C GLY A 112 22.61 -2.76 -3.59
N ASN A 113 23.93 -2.91 -3.52
CA ASN A 113 24.86 -2.12 -4.35
C ASN A 113 25.62 -3.03 -5.31
N GLY A 114 25.77 -2.66 -6.58
CA GLY A 114 26.48 -3.44 -7.61
C GLY A 114 25.62 -3.64 -8.86
N ASP A 115 26.21 -4.17 -9.93
CA ASP A 115 25.44 -4.53 -11.14
C ASP A 115 24.85 -5.94 -10.98
N ASP A 116 23.64 -6.06 -10.45
CA ASP A 116 23.03 -7.34 -10.07
C ASP A 116 22.21 -7.98 -11.20
N THR A 117 22.04 -9.31 -11.12
CA THR A 117 21.19 -10.07 -12.04
C THR A 117 20.22 -10.97 -11.27
N VAL A 118 18.93 -10.66 -11.32
CA VAL A 118 17.87 -11.42 -10.64
C VAL A 118 16.95 -12.09 -11.64
N TYR A 119 16.89 -13.42 -11.62
CA TYR A 119 16.00 -14.22 -12.48
C TYR A 119 15.00 -15.05 -11.67
N LEU A 120 13.72 -14.72 -11.79
CA LEU A 120 12.63 -15.46 -11.20
C LEU A 120 11.86 -16.26 -12.24
N ARG A 121 11.53 -17.49 -11.92
CA ARG A 121 10.65 -18.32 -12.72
C ARG A 121 9.65 -19.08 -11.85
N ALA A 122 8.37 -18.82 -12.02
CA ALA A 122 7.31 -19.60 -11.41
C ALA A 122 6.54 -20.39 -12.47
N VAL A 123 6.40 -21.70 -12.23
CA VAL A 123 5.79 -22.64 -13.18
C VAL A 123 4.79 -23.52 -12.44
N GLY A 124 3.51 -23.43 -12.77
CA GLY A 124 2.45 -24.22 -12.16
C GLY A 124 1.21 -23.39 -11.85
N ASP A 125 0.15 -24.04 -11.39
CA ASP A 125 -1.13 -23.37 -11.21
C ASP A 125 -1.18 -22.55 -9.91
N VAL A 126 -1.82 -21.38 -9.98
CA VAL A 126 -2.19 -20.56 -8.81
C VAL A 126 -3.71 -20.70 -8.62
N PRO A 127 -4.19 -21.59 -7.74
CA PRO A 127 -5.62 -21.80 -7.50
C PRO A 127 -6.26 -20.58 -6.81
N ALA A 128 -7.59 -20.45 -6.86
CA ALA A 128 -8.33 -19.29 -6.34
C ALA A 128 -8.12 -18.98 -4.85
N ALA A 129 -7.68 -19.95 -4.05
CA ALA A 129 -7.37 -19.78 -2.63
C ALA A 129 -5.90 -19.41 -2.35
N ALA A 130 -5.07 -19.28 -3.39
CA ALA A 130 -3.66 -18.96 -3.31
C ALA A 130 -3.35 -17.56 -3.84
N SER A 131 -2.19 -17.05 -3.46
CA SER A 131 -1.60 -15.84 -4.04
C SER A 131 -0.10 -16.01 -4.21
N LEU A 132 0.45 -15.33 -5.20
CA LEU A 132 1.87 -15.28 -5.47
C LEU A 132 2.27 -13.81 -5.63
N ALA A 133 3.15 -13.32 -4.76
CA ALA A 133 3.64 -11.95 -4.82
C ALA A 133 5.17 -11.95 -4.92
N PHE A 134 5.68 -11.13 -5.84
CA PHE A 134 7.10 -10.85 -6.00
C PHE A 134 7.35 -9.36 -5.75
N ASP A 135 8.34 -9.06 -4.91
CA ASP A 135 8.91 -7.73 -4.65
C ASP A 135 10.40 -7.81 -4.99
N LEU A 136 10.84 -7.14 -6.05
CA LEU A 136 12.22 -7.13 -6.50
C LEU A 136 12.71 -5.69 -6.55
N LEU A 137 13.79 -5.41 -5.85
CA LEU A 137 14.50 -4.14 -5.87
C LEU A 137 15.93 -4.45 -6.36
N GLY A 138 16.39 -3.79 -7.42
CA GLY A 138 17.77 -3.85 -7.88
C GLY A 138 18.69 -3.13 -6.90
N GLY A 139 18.50 -1.83 -6.73
CA GLY A 139 19.23 -1.03 -5.75
C GLY A 139 20.09 0.02 -6.42
N GLU A 140 21.40 0.02 -6.18
CA GLU A 140 22.36 0.94 -6.78
C GLU A 140 23.26 0.19 -7.77
N GLY A 141 23.31 0.60 -9.04
CA GLY A 141 24.07 -0.07 -10.09
C GLY A 141 23.21 -0.35 -11.32
N ASN A 142 23.78 -0.96 -12.36
CA ASN A 142 23.02 -1.32 -13.57
C ASN A 142 22.52 -2.77 -13.45
N ASP A 143 21.27 -2.92 -13.06
CA ASP A 143 20.67 -4.20 -12.69
C ASP A 143 19.91 -4.86 -13.84
N SER A 144 19.86 -6.19 -13.82
CA SER A 144 19.09 -7.00 -14.76
C SER A 144 18.10 -7.89 -14.02
N ILE A 145 16.83 -7.52 -14.03
CA ILE A 145 15.78 -8.23 -13.30
C ILE A 145 14.77 -8.81 -14.27
N THR A 146 14.54 -10.13 -14.22
CA THR A 146 13.57 -10.79 -15.08
C THR A 146 12.68 -11.75 -14.28
N ALA A 147 11.36 -11.64 -14.46
CA ALA A 147 10.38 -12.55 -13.90
C ALA A 147 9.59 -13.27 -15.02
N ASP A 148 9.42 -14.58 -14.90
CA ASP A 148 8.65 -15.42 -15.83
C ASP A 148 7.62 -16.26 -15.06
N GLU A 149 6.36 -16.19 -15.49
CA GLU A 149 5.23 -16.92 -14.90
C GLU A 149 4.53 -17.77 -15.94
N GLN A 150 4.29 -19.04 -15.63
CA GLN A 150 3.59 -19.96 -16.52
C GLN A 150 2.63 -20.90 -15.77
N GLY A 151 1.32 -20.82 -16.03
CA GLY A 151 0.31 -21.71 -15.42
C GLY A 151 -1.14 -21.24 -15.51
N HIS A 152 -2.08 -21.96 -14.86
CA HIS A 152 -3.46 -21.50 -14.69
C HIS A 152 -3.56 -20.48 -13.54
N LEU A 153 -3.97 -19.24 -13.86
CA LEU A 153 -4.10 -18.16 -12.89
C LEU A 153 -5.56 -18.00 -12.46
N MET A 154 -5.90 -18.61 -11.33
CA MET A 154 -7.22 -18.49 -10.68
C MET A 154 -7.16 -17.67 -9.38
N GLY A 155 -6.00 -17.60 -8.73
CA GLY A 155 -5.70 -16.75 -7.58
C GLY A 155 -4.94 -15.46 -7.96
N VAL A 156 -4.55 -14.66 -6.96
CA VAL A 156 -3.89 -13.37 -7.21
C VAL A 156 -2.40 -13.57 -7.48
N THR A 157 -1.92 -13.06 -8.62
CA THR A 157 -0.48 -12.97 -8.92
C THR A 157 -0.08 -11.52 -9.03
N ASP A 158 0.98 -11.09 -8.34
CA ASP A 158 1.40 -9.69 -8.27
C ASP A 158 2.93 -9.53 -8.33
N PHE A 159 3.44 -8.96 -9.42
CA PHE A 159 4.86 -8.70 -9.65
C PHE A 159 5.19 -7.23 -9.40
N GLN A 160 6.19 -6.91 -8.60
CA GLN A 160 6.78 -5.58 -8.60
C GLN A 160 8.27 -5.71 -8.78
N ILE A 161 8.75 -4.97 -9.76
CA ILE A 161 10.13 -4.98 -10.21
C ILE A 161 10.55 -3.52 -10.26
N ALA A 162 11.47 -3.13 -9.40
CA ALA A 162 12.11 -1.82 -9.42
C ALA A 162 13.59 -2.00 -9.74
N GLY A 163 14.09 -1.22 -10.70
CA GLY A 163 15.51 -1.14 -11.03
C GLY A 163 16.27 -0.45 -9.89
N GLY A 164 15.99 0.83 -9.68
CA GLY A 164 16.60 1.61 -8.60
C GLY A 164 17.40 2.76 -9.19
N ASN A 165 18.67 2.89 -8.82
CA ASN A 165 19.58 3.91 -9.34
C ASN A 165 20.59 3.27 -10.30
N GLY A 166 20.47 3.52 -11.60
CA GLY A 166 21.36 3.04 -12.66
C GLY A 166 20.63 2.86 -13.99
N ASP A 167 21.33 2.41 -15.03
CA ASP A 167 20.71 2.08 -16.32
C ASP A 167 20.27 0.58 -16.29
N ASP A 168 19.03 0.31 -15.92
CA ASP A 168 18.53 -1.03 -15.59
C ASP A 168 17.81 -1.75 -16.75
N SER A 169 17.71 -3.08 -16.67
CA SER A 169 17.02 -3.94 -17.62
C SER A 169 15.99 -4.82 -16.93
N LEU A 170 14.72 -4.48 -17.07
CA LEU A 170 13.59 -5.12 -16.40
C LEU A 170 12.71 -5.93 -17.37
N GLY A 171 12.45 -7.19 -17.05
CA GLY A 171 11.70 -8.13 -17.88
C GLY A 171 10.57 -8.82 -17.12
N LEU A 172 9.38 -8.86 -17.73
CA LEU A 172 8.26 -9.68 -17.26
C LEU A 172 7.69 -10.50 -18.41
N SER A 173 7.63 -11.82 -18.23
CA SER A 173 7.00 -12.75 -19.16
C SER A 173 5.84 -13.46 -18.46
N LEU A 174 4.64 -13.40 -19.06
CA LEU A 174 3.45 -14.04 -18.51
C LEU A 174 2.82 -14.99 -19.54
N VAL A 175 2.70 -16.27 -19.17
CA VAL A 175 2.09 -17.32 -19.97
C VAL A 175 0.94 -17.96 -19.18
N ALA A 176 -0.23 -17.32 -19.22
CA ALA A 176 -1.41 -17.79 -18.51
C ALA A 176 -2.23 -18.79 -19.34
N LEU A 177 -2.52 -19.96 -18.78
CA LEU A 177 -3.38 -21.01 -19.38
C LEU A 177 -4.88 -20.77 -19.11
N SER A 178 -5.21 -20.00 -18.07
CA SER A 178 -6.56 -19.48 -17.79
C SER A 178 -6.47 -18.16 -17.02
N ASN A 179 -7.47 -17.29 -17.14
CA ASN A 179 -7.43 -15.94 -16.57
C ASN A 179 -8.71 -15.56 -15.81
N GLN A 180 -8.98 -16.23 -14.69
CA GLN A 180 -10.12 -15.85 -13.82
C GLN A 180 -9.76 -14.68 -12.89
N CYS A 181 -8.48 -14.55 -12.53
CA CYS A 181 -7.93 -13.43 -11.79
C CYS A 181 -6.72 -12.88 -12.56
N PRO A 182 -6.84 -11.72 -13.22
CA PRO A 182 -5.74 -11.13 -13.98
C PRO A 182 -4.49 -10.90 -13.14
N PRO A 183 -3.29 -11.22 -13.67
CA PRO A 183 -2.05 -10.88 -12.99
C PRO A 183 -1.90 -9.36 -12.90
N ILE A 184 -1.35 -8.93 -11.78
CA ILE A 184 -0.96 -7.56 -11.50
C ILE A 184 0.56 -7.47 -11.71
N ALA A 185 1.03 -6.39 -12.33
CA ALA A 185 2.46 -6.13 -12.33
C ALA A 185 2.80 -4.64 -12.33
N LYS A 186 3.91 -4.27 -11.70
CA LYS A 186 4.57 -2.97 -11.82
C LYS A 186 6.03 -3.21 -12.21
N LEU A 187 6.47 -2.56 -13.27
CA LEU A 187 7.89 -2.41 -13.59
C LEU A 187 8.21 -0.92 -13.43
N SER A 188 9.24 -0.61 -12.64
CA SER A 188 9.71 0.75 -12.35
C SER A 188 11.18 0.82 -12.68
N GLY A 189 11.58 1.63 -13.66
CA GLY A 189 13.00 1.90 -13.92
C GLY A 189 13.62 2.69 -12.76
N ASP A 190 12.93 3.76 -12.37
CA ASP A 190 13.29 4.71 -11.32
C ASP A 190 14.32 5.75 -11.79
N GLY A 191 15.60 5.66 -11.44
CA GLY A 191 16.61 6.67 -11.79
C GLY A 191 17.69 6.15 -12.72
N GLY A 192 17.78 6.69 -13.94
CA GLY A 192 18.73 6.25 -14.98
C GLY A 192 18.00 5.93 -16.28
N ASN A 193 18.68 5.40 -17.30
CA ASN A 193 18.06 5.13 -18.61
C ASN A 193 17.71 3.65 -18.76
N ASP A 194 16.45 3.33 -18.51
CA ASP A 194 16.04 1.96 -18.28
C ASP A 194 15.46 1.27 -19.51
N MET A 195 15.55 -0.06 -19.54
CA MET A 195 14.92 -0.91 -20.54
C MET A 195 13.90 -1.83 -19.89
N LEU A 196 12.63 -1.54 -20.11
CA LEU A 196 11.51 -2.32 -19.61
C LEU A 196 10.93 -3.20 -20.73
N ARG A 197 10.62 -4.45 -20.41
CA ARG A 197 10.03 -5.40 -21.35
C ARG A 197 8.93 -6.21 -20.69
N VAL A 198 7.75 -6.22 -21.32
CA VAL A 198 6.62 -7.06 -20.92
C VAL A 198 6.20 -7.92 -22.10
N ASP A 199 6.32 -9.24 -21.97
CA ASP A 199 5.92 -10.23 -22.97
C ASP A 199 4.76 -11.08 -22.45
N PHE A 200 3.82 -11.44 -23.34
CA PHE A 200 2.76 -12.39 -23.04
C PHE A 200 2.84 -13.59 -23.99
N GLY A 201 2.89 -14.80 -23.43
CA GLY A 201 2.92 -16.02 -24.21
C GLY A 201 1.54 -16.44 -24.70
N ALA A 202 1.45 -16.85 -25.97
CA ALA A 202 0.23 -17.42 -26.53
C ALA A 202 0.12 -18.91 -26.18
N SER A 203 -0.72 -19.26 -25.21
CA SER A 203 -1.16 -20.64 -25.00
C SER A 203 -2.68 -20.68 -24.84
N ASP A 204 -3.34 -21.09 -25.93
CA ASP A 204 -4.75 -21.47 -26.06
C ASP A 204 -5.83 -20.41 -25.72
N GLY A 205 -5.90 -19.38 -26.58
CA GLY A 205 -7.04 -18.47 -26.70
C GLY A 205 -6.63 -17.00 -26.52
N PRO A 206 -7.41 -16.02 -27.04
CA PRO A 206 -7.10 -14.63 -26.81
C PRO A 206 -7.21 -14.37 -25.31
N ILE A 207 -6.05 -14.17 -24.66
CA ILE A 207 -5.95 -13.43 -23.42
C ILE A 207 -6.69 -12.11 -23.68
N GLY A 208 -7.94 -12.02 -23.22
CA GLY A 208 -8.84 -10.94 -23.64
C GLY A 208 -8.29 -9.61 -23.15
N LEU A 209 -8.31 -8.58 -24.00
CA LEU A 209 -7.89 -7.18 -23.77
C LEU A 209 -8.06 -6.63 -22.32
N ALA A 210 -9.06 -7.09 -21.57
CA ALA A 210 -9.29 -6.72 -20.16
C ALA A 210 -8.22 -7.21 -19.16
N SER A 211 -7.44 -8.24 -19.48
CA SER A 211 -6.46 -8.87 -18.59
C SER A 211 -5.14 -8.12 -18.44
N HIS A 212 -4.87 -7.16 -19.32
CA HIS A 212 -3.61 -6.40 -19.36
C HIS A 212 -3.66 -5.11 -18.52
N ARG A 213 -4.84 -4.72 -18.02
CA ARG A 213 -5.09 -3.45 -17.30
C ARG A 213 -4.46 -3.37 -15.90
N GLY A 214 -4.01 -4.49 -15.36
CA GLY A 214 -3.32 -4.57 -14.06
C GLY A 214 -1.80 -4.42 -14.14
N ILE A 215 -1.24 -4.25 -15.35
CA ILE A 215 0.19 -4.11 -15.58
C ILE A 215 0.56 -2.66 -15.89
N ILE A 216 1.46 -2.12 -15.07
CA ILE A 216 2.00 -0.77 -15.16
C ILE A 216 3.50 -0.87 -15.44
N ALA A 217 3.99 -0.13 -16.43
CA ALA A 217 5.41 0.07 -16.66
C ALA A 217 5.71 1.57 -16.63
N ASP A 218 6.55 1.99 -15.68
CA ASP A 218 6.98 3.37 -15.47
C ASP A 218 8.50 3.42 -15.61
N GLY A 219 9.01 4.15 -16.60
CA GLY A 219 10.46 4.29 -16.80
C GLY A 219 11.10 5.17 -15.73
N GLY A 220 10.40 6.22 -15.29
CA GLY A 220 10.98 7.25 -14.43
C GLY A 220 11.04 8.61 -15.13
N SER A 221 12.02 9.44 -14.74
CA SER A 221 12.18 10.80 -15.25
C SER A 221 13.07 10.95 -16.49
N ASP A 222 13.75 9.86 -16.89
CA ASP A 222 14.94 9.86 -17.73
C ASP A 222 14.67 9.25 -19.13
N GLN A 223 15.69 8.78 -19.86
CA GLN A 223 15.53 8.29 -21.25
C GLN A 223 15.28 6.78 -21.33
N ASP A 224 14.06 6.37 -21.02
CA ASP A 224 13.72 4.95 -20.91
C ASP A 224 13.14 4.36 -22.20
N THR A 225 13.27 3.04 -22.33
CA THR A 225 12.72 2.24 -23.43
C THR A 225 11.77 1.18 -22.91
N LEU A 226 10.55 1.12 -23.44
CA LEU A 226 9.56 0.09 -23.10
C LEU A 226 9.15 -0.72 -24.33
N THR A 227 9.27 -2.04 -24.22
CA THR A 227 8.72 -3.00 -25.20
C THR A 227 7.58 -3.77 -24.55
N ALA A 228 6.33 -3.47 -24.93
CA ALA A 228 5.14 -4.15 -24.42
C ALA A 228 4.02 -4.19 -25.48
N PRO A 229 3.02 -5.09 -25.38
CA PRO A 229 1.81 -5.00 -26.19
C PRO A 229 1.03 -3.71 -25.91
N MET A 230 0.23 -3.26 -26.88
CA MET A 230 -0.56 -2.02 -26.86
C MET A 230 -1.43 -1.78 -25.62
N ASP A 231 -1.78 -2.83 -24.86
CA ASP A 231 -2.73 -2.79 -23.75
C ASP A 231 -2.07 -2.73 -22.36
N VAL A 232 -0.73 -2.69 -22.29
CA VAL A 232 0.01 -2.40 -21.05
C VAL A 232 0.00 -0.90 -20.80
N VAL A 233 -0.26 -0.48 -19.55
CA VAL A 233 -0.23 0.94 -19.19
C VAL A 233 1.22 1.42 -19.22
N SER A 234 1.63 2.05 -20.31
CA SER A 234 2.95 2.65 -20.51
C SER A 234 2.94 4.14 -20.16
N ARG A 235 3.84 4.60 -19.29
CA ARG A 235 4.12 6.03 -19.10
C ARG A 235 5.42 6.37 -19.85
N ARG A 236 5.29 7.15 -20.92
CA ARG A 236 6.32 7.64 -21.88
C ARG A 236 7.12 6.56 -22.65
N VAL A 237 6.63 6.23 -23.84
CA VAL A 237 7.50 5.95 -25.00
C VAL A 237 7.37 7.17 -25.92
N GLU A 238 8.47 7.73 -26.40
CA GLU A 238 8.42 8.79 -27.40
C GLU A 238 7.63 8.34 -28.63
N THR A 239 6.38 8.79 -28.74
CA THR A 239 5.76 9.06 -30.03
C THR A 239 5.43 10.55 -30.07
N HIS A 240 5.98 11.24 -31.07
CA HIS A 240 5.90 12.68 -31.30
C HIS A 240 4.59 13.35 -30.85
N GLN A 241 4.76 14.36 -29.98
CA GLN A 241 3.89 15.47 -29.58
C GLN A 241 2.52 15.63 -30.28
N SER A 242 1.47 15.63 -29.48
CA SER A 242 0.71 16.88 -29.22
C SER A 242 0.53 17.00 -27.71
N ALA A 243 0.94 18.13 -27.10
CA ALA A 243 0.70 18.34 -25.67
C ALA A 243 -0.79 18.15 -25.37
N SER A 244 -1.13 17.21 -24.48
CA SER A 244 -2.50 16.99 -24.06
C SER A 244 -3.11 18.28 -23.51
N SER A 245 -4.40 18.50 -23.73
CA SER A 245 -5.11 19.65 -23.13
C SER A 245 -4.99 19.66 -21.60
N TRP A 246 -4.77 18.50 -20.98
CA TRP A 246 -4.58 18.35 -19.54
C TRP A 246 -3.26 18.93 -19.06
N ARG A 247 -2.13 18.70 -19.76
CA ARG A 247 -0.84 19.25 -19.30
C ARG A 247 -0.84 20.78 -19.25
N ALA A 248 -1.39 21.42 -20.28
CA ALA A 248 -1.52 22.88 -20.30
C ALA A 248 -2.43 23.40 -19.17
N PHE A 249 -3.56 22.71 -18.93
CA PHE A 249 -4.47 23.04 -17.83
C PHE A 249 -3.82 22.87 -16.46
N VAL A 250 -3.22 21.70 -16.19
CA VAL A 250 -2.56 21.40 -14.91
C VAL A 250 -1.42 22.38 -14.65
N ASN A 251 -0.56 22.63 -15.63
CA ASN A 251 0.50 23.63 -15.47
C ASN A 251 -0.07 25.00 -15.12
N ALA A 252 -1.11 25.46 -15.83
CA ALA A 252 -1.71 26.77 -15.55
C ALA A 252 -2.38 26.84 -14.16
N SER A 253 -2.87 25.73 -13.63
CA SER A 253 -3.47 25.65 -12.29
C SER A 253 -2.45 25.55 -11.16
N VAL A 254 -1.33 24.84 -11.38
CA VAL A 254 -0.34 24.55 -10.34
C VAL A 254 0.78 25.60 -10.29
N GLN A 255 1.14 26.20 -11.43
CA GLN A 255 2.25 27.16 -11.51
C GLN A 255 2.16 28.31 -10.47
N PRO A 256 0.99 28.95 -10.24
CA PRO A 256 0.91 30.02 -9.24
C PRO A 256 1.23 29.56 -7.82
N ILE A 257 0.88 28.31 -7.47
CA ILE A 257 1.11 27.74 -6.14
C ILE A 257 2.61 27.52 -5.92
N ILE A 258 3.28 26.91 -6.89
CA ILE A 258 4.72 26.61 -6.83
C ILE A 258 5.58 27.89 -6.90
N GLU A 259 5.09 28.96 -7.53
CA GLU A 259 5.79 30.25 -7.58
C GLU A 259 5.64 31.07 -6.29
N GLU A 260 4.51 30.93 -5.58
CA GLU A 260 4.22 31.69 -4.36
C GLU A 260 4.86 31.08 -3.12
N MET A 261 5.04 29.76 -3.09
CA MET A 261 5.46 29.02 -1.90
C MET A 261 6.72 28.19 -2.18
N ALA A 262 7.81 28.51 -1.49
CA ALA A 262 9.05 27.76 -1.58
C ALA A 262 8.89 26.36 -0.96
N ASN A 263 9.69 25.37 -1.39
CA ASN A 263 9.74 24.02 -0.82
C ASN A 263 8.43 23.20 -0.85
N ILE A 264 7.42 23.64 -1.60
CA ILE A 264 6.18 22.88 -1.81
C ILE A 264 6.31 21.97 -3.02
N GLY A 265 5.77 20.78 -2.85
CA GLY A 265 5.67 19.70 -3.81
C GLY A 265 4.23 19.24 -4.01
N LEU A 266 3.89 18.94 -5.26
CA LEU A 266 2.56 18.49 -5.65
C LEU A 266 2.63 17.29 -6.58
N PHE A 267 1.75 16.32 -6.36
CA PHE A 267 1.41 15.30 -7.36
C PHE A 267 -0.03 15.52 -7.85
N VAL A 268 -0.24 15.46 -9.16
CA VAL A 268 -1.56 15.48 -9.80
C VAL A 268 -1.68 14.26 -10.70
N GLY A 269 -2.68 13.42 -10.44
CA GLY A 269 -3.07 12.30 -11.29
C GLY A 269 -4.44 12.53 -11.91
N ILE A 270 -4.60 12.23 -13.19
CA ILE A 270 -5.85 12.37 -13.93
C ILE A 270 -6.16 11.05 -14.64
N VAL A 271 -7.42 10.65 -14.58
CA VAL A 271 -7.95 9.51 -15.33
C VAL A 271 -9.12 9.98 -16.19
N GLY A 272 -9.04 9.75 -17.50
CA GLY A 272 -10.08 10.07 -18.49
C GLY A 272 -11.25 9.09 -18.46
N SER A 273 -12.34 9.45 -19.13
CA SER A 273 -13.54 8.58 -19.27
C SER A 273 -13.29 7.31 -20.09
N ASN A 274 -12.28 7.33 -20.96
CA ASN A 274 -11.81 6.18 -21.74
C ASN A 274 -10.73 5.35 -21.01
N GLY A 275 -10.35 5.74 -19.78
CA GLY A 275 -9.29 5.09 -19.00
C GLY A 275 -7.88 5.59 -19.29
N THR A 276 -7.68 6.62 -20.13
CA THR A 276 -6.34 7.22 -20.29
C THR A 276 -5.89 7.87 -18.99
N ARG A 277 -4.62 7.74 -18.65
CA ARG A 277 -4.04 8.30 -17.42
C ARG A 277 -2.92 9.27 -17.75
N GLU A 278 -2.88 10.37 -17.03
CA GLU A 278 -1.73 11.27 -17.01
C GLU A 278 -1.45 11.66 -15.57
N SER A 279 -0.18 11.87 -15.25
CA SER A 279 0.21 12.39 -13.95
C SER A 279 1.39 13.33 -14.08
N TYR A 280 1.46 14.26 -13.14
CA TYR A 280 2.37 15.38 -13.14
C TYR A 280 2.86 15.59 -11.70
N SER A 281 4.16 15.74 -11.55
CA SER A 281 4.79 16.09 -10.28
C SER A 281 5.45 17.45 -10.41
N PHE A 282 5.37 18.25 -9.35
CA PHE A 282 5.86 19.61 -9.30
C PHE A 282 6.57 19.87 -7.98
N GLY A 283 7.56 20.76 -8.00
CA GLY A 283 8.19 21.28 -6.80
C GLY A 283 8.99 20.25 -6.00
N ALA A 284 9.21 20.56 -4.74
CA ALA A 284 10.13 19.84 -3.88
C ALA A 284 9.41 18.99 -2.82
N MET A 285 9.95 17.79 -2.56
CA MET A 285 9.46 16.92 -1.49
C MET A 285 10.01 17.31 -0.12
N ASN A 286 11.10 18.07 -0.02
CA ASN A 286 11.73 18.46 1.25
C ASN A 286 12.60 19.73 1.11
N GLU A 287 13.18 20.18 2.22
CA GLU A 287 14.07 21.35 2.30
C GLU A 287 15.40 21.19 1.52
N ALA A 288 15.76 19.96 1.14
CA ALA A 288 16.92 19.70 0.30
C ALA A 288 16.64 19.91 -1.20
N ASP A 289 15.43 20.37 -1.54
CA ASP A 289 14.95 20.61 -2.91
C ASP A 289 14.93 19.33 -3.77
N GLU A 290 14.75 18.17 -3.12
CA GLU A 290 14.55 16.91 -3.81
C GLU A 290 13.21 16.94 -4.57
N PRO A 291 13.14 16.51 -5.83
CA PRO A 291 11.93 16.65 -6.63
C PRO A 291 10.84 15.68 -6.16
N VAL A 292 9.58 16.14 -6.17
CA VAL A 292 8.45 15.20 -6.06
C VAL A 292 8.41 14.28 -7.27
N THR A 293 8.21 12.98 -7.02
CA THR A 293 7.97 11.96 -8.04
C THR A 293 6.60 11.32 -7.86
N SER A 294 6.23 10.35 -8.70
CA SER A 294 5.02 9.54 -8.47
C SER A 294 5.14 8.58 -7.29
N HIS A 295 6.35 8.42 -6.73
CA HIS A 295 6.68 7.50 -5.65
C HIS A 295 6.90 8.23 -4.33
N THR A 296 6.94 9.56 -4.34
CA THR A 296 6.89 10.37 -3.13
C THR A 296 5.58 10.09 -2.40
N ALA A 297 5.67 9.69 -1.13
CA ALA A 297 4.54 9.44 -0.26
C ALA A 297 4.11 10.74 0.44
N PHE A 298 2.80 11.00 0.44
CA PHE A 298 2.18 12.13 1.12
C PHE A 298 1.23 11.63 2.20
N GLU A 299 1.04 12.39 3.27
CA GLU A 299 -0.07 12.13 4.19
C GLU A 299 -1.40 12.42 3.47
N ILE A 300 -2.24 11.39 3.32
CA ILE A 300 -3.53 11.53 2.61
C ILE A 300 -4.68 11.93 3.53
N GLY A 301 -4.38 12.16 4.81
CA GLY A 301 -5.32 12.56 5.84
C GLY A 301 -6.64 11.79 5.73
N SER A 302 -7.75 12.54 5.68
CA SER A 302 -9.09 11.96 5.72
C SER A 302 -9.49 11.10 4.52
N ILE A 303 -8.72 11.04 3.42
CA ILE A 303 -8.93 10.00 2.40
C ILE A 303 -8.78 8.60 3.03
N THR A 304 -8.03 8.44 4.12
CA THR A 304 -7.94 7.21 4.92
C THR A 304 -9.31 6.62 5.28
N LYS A 305 -10.33 7.46 5.51
CA LYS A 305 -11.72 7.05 5.82
C LYS A 305 -12.32 6.16 4.74
N THR A 306 -11.97 6.40 3.48
CA THR A 306 -12.43 5.61 2.33
C THR A 306 -11.85 4.19 2.34
N PHE A 307 -10.62 4.03 2.85
CA PHE A 307 -10.01 2.71 3.06
C PHE A 307 -10.68 1.97 4.23
N THR A 308 -10.95 2.67 5.34
CA THR A 308 -11.73 2.13 6.47
C THR A 308 -13.13 1.71 6.03
N ALA A 309 -13.80 2.50 5.19
CA ALA A 309 -15.10 2.16 4.63
C ALA A 309 -15.05 0.96 3.69
N SER A 310 -14.01 0.86 2.86
CA SER A 310 -13.77 -0.32 2.01
C SER A 310 -13.58 -1.59 2.85
N LEU A 311 -12.86 -1.49 3.99
CA LEU A 311 -12.71 -2.57 4.96
C LEU A 311 -14.06 -2.98 5.57
N LEU A 312 -14.87 -2.01 6.02
CA LEU A 312 -16.20 -2.28 6.53
C LEU A 312 -17.07 -3.01 5.49
N ALA A 313 -17.09 -2.51 4.26
CA ALA A 313 -17.90 -3.09 3.20
C ALA A 313 -17.45 -4.51 2.81
N ASP A 314 -16.14 -4.78 2.77
CA ASP A 314 -15.60 -6.13 2.55
C ASP A 314 -16.03 -7.10 3.68
N MET A 315 -15.92 -6.67 4.94
CA MET A 315 -16.33 -7.48 6.09
C MET A 315 -17.86 -7.74 6.10
N VAL A 316 -18.67 -6.77 5.69
CA VAL A 316 -20.12 -6.93 5.49
C VAL A 316 -20.41 -7.92 4.37
N ALA A 317 -19.73 -7.80 3.22
CA ALA A 317 -19.91 -8.69 2.08
C ALA A 317 -19.56 -10.16 2.41
N ARG A 318 -18.66 -10.37 3.37
CA ARG A 318 -18.29 -11.70 3.89
C ARG A 318 -19.15 -12.18 5.05
N GLY A 319 -20.08 -11.36 5.53
CA GLY A 319 -20.94 -11.67 6.67
C GLY A 319 -20.21 -11.74 8.01
N GLU A 320 -19.05 -11.09 8.12
CA GLU A 320 -18.24 -11.03 9.34
C GLU A 320 -18.81 -10.00 10.34
N VAL A 321 -19.41 -8.93 9.81
CA VAL A 321 -20.09 -7.87 10.57
C VAL A 321 -21.36 -7.41 9.83
N SER A 322 -22.27 -6.74 10.53
CA SER A 322 -23.42 -6.01 9.97
C SER A 322 -23.28 -4.51 10.21
N LEU A 323 -23.80 -3.70 9.29
CA LEU A 323 -23.83 -2.25 9.42
C LEU A 323 -24.62 -1.79 10.66
N ASP A 324 -25.65 -2.53 11.04
CA ASP A 324 -26.49 -2.23 12.21
C ASP A 324 -25.91 -2.76 13.53
N ASP A 325 -24.75 -3.43 13.49
CA ASP A 325 -24.16 -3.96 14.72
C ASP A 325 -23.73 -2.81 15.65
N PRO A 326 -24.02 -2.93 16.96
CA PRO A 326 -23.45 -2.04 17.95
C PRO A 326 -21.92 -2.10 17.92
N VAL A 327 -21.26 -0.94 17.81
CA VAL A 327 -19.77 -0.87 17.77
C VAL A 327 -19.13 -1.53 18.99
N ARG A 328 -19.79 -1.48 20.14
CA ARG A 328 -19.31 -2.09 21.40
C ARG A 328 -19.06 -3.60 21.30
N LEU A 329 -19.67 -4.31 20.35
CA LEU A 329 -19.45 -5.75 20.15
C LEU A 329 -18.00 -6.04 19.69
N TYR A 330 -17.37 -5.05 19.07
CA TYR A 330 -16.05 -5.18 18.44
C TYR A 330 -14.93 -4.54 19.26
N LEU A 331 -15.28 -3.83 20.33
CA LEU A 331 -14.34 -3.18 21.24
C LEU A 331 -13.94 -4.06 22.43
N PRO A 332 -12.88 -3.71 23.17
CA PRO A 332 -12.56 -4.31 24.46
C PRO A 332 -13.74 -4.27 25.44
N ALA A 333 -13.80 -5.24 26.36
CA ALA A 333 -14.94 -5.37 27.28
C ALA A 333 -15.08 -4.19 28.27
N ASP A 334 -14.03 -3.41 28.48
CA ASP A 334 -14.01 -2.20 29.29
C ASP A 334 -14.35 -0.93 28.49
N ALA A 335 -14.74 -1.07 27.22
CA ALA A 335 -15.21 0.03 26.40
C ALA A 335 -16.55 0.56 26.92
N ASP A 336 -16.55 1.81 27.36
CA ASP A 336 -17.77 2.54 27.72
C ASP A 336 -18.08 3.52 26.59
N VAL A 337 -18.78 3.03 25.57
CA VAL A 337 -19.15 3.82 24.40
C VAL A 337 -20.40 4.65 24.73
N PRO A 338 -20.43 5.96 24.42
CA PRO A 338 -21.61 6.78 24.59
C PRO A 338 -22.86 6.16 23.96
N ARG A 339 -24.00 6.35 24.63
CA ARG A 339 -25.30 5.87 24.17
C ARG A 339 -26.26 7.04 24.02
N ARG A 340 -27.26 6.89 23.14
CA ARG A 340 -28.40 7.80 23.04
C ARG A 340 -29.58 7.16 23.78
N GLY A 341 -29.79 7.56 25.02
CA GLY A 341 -30.66 6.82 25.94
C GLY A 341 -30.21 5.36 26.05
N ASP A 342 -31.10 4.43 25.70
CA ASP A 342 -30.79 2.98 25.69
C ASP A 342 -30.17 2.48 24.37
N ARG A 343 -30.05 3.33 23.34
CA ARG A 343 -29.59 2.95 22.00
C ARG A 343 -28.08 3.03 21.88
N GLU A 344 -27.49 1.94 21.41
CA GLU A 344 -26.04 1.84 21.14
C GLU A 344 -25.70 2.40 19.75
N LEU A 345 -24.50 2.98 19.61
CA LEU A 345 -23.99 3.46 18.33
C LEU A 345 -23.67 2.28 17.40
N THR A 346 -24.08 2.37 16.14
CA THR A 346 -23.88 1.32 15.13
C THR A 346 -22.66 1.59 14.25
N LEU A 347 -22.15 0.55 13.56
CA LEU A 347 -21.07 0.73 12.58
C LEU A 347 -21.46 1.68 11.44
N LEU A 348 -22.72 1.62 10.99
CA LEU A 348 -23.26 2.53 9.98
C LEU A 348 -23.13 3.99 10.42
N GLU A 349 -23.57 4.31 11.64
CA GLU A 349 -23.57 5.68 12.14
C GLU A 349 -22.18 6.28 12.31
N LEU A 350 -21.18 5.43 12.60
CA LEU A 350 -19.78 5.85 12.59
C LEU A 350 -19.31 6.13 11.15
N ALA A 351 -19.62 5.24 10.21
CA ALA A 351 -19.22 5.34 8.81
C ALA A 351 -19.88 6.51 8.05
N THR A 352 -21.05 6.96 8.49
CA THR A 352 -21.84 8.02 7.85
C THR A 352 -21.85 9.33 8.64
N HIS A 353 -21.08 9.46 9.71
CA HIS A 353 -21.02 10.67 10.54
C HIS A 353 -22.39 11.06 11.17
N THR A 354 -23.23 10.08 11.50
CA THR A 354 -24.55 10.27 12.13
C THR A 354 -24.61 9.70 13.55
N SER A 355 -23.45 9.45 14.15
CA SER A 355 -23.33 8.98 15.54
C SER A 355 -23.57 10.09 16.58
N GLY A 356 -23.47 11.36 16.18
CA GLY A 356 -23.49 12.50 17.11
C GLY A 356 -22.21 12.64 17.94
N LEU A 357 -21.19 11.81 17.68
CA LEU A 357 -19.87 11.98 18.31
C LEU A 357 -19.25 13.32 17.88
N PRO A 358 -18.45 13.96 18.75
CA PRO A 358 -17.73 15.18 18.40
C PRO A 358 -16.75 14.93 17.24
N ARG A 359 -16.29 16.02 16.62
CA ARG A 359 -15.36 15.95 15.49
C ARG A 359 -14.11 15.17 15.87
N ASP A 360 -13.46 15.61 16.93
CA ASP A 360 -12.27 15.01 17.51
C ASP A 360 -12.49 14.83 19.03
N THR A 361 -11.51 14.28 19.71
CA THR A 361 -11.50 14.26 21.19
C THR A 361 -11.24 15.65 21.75
N HIS A 362 -11.68 15.89 22.98
CA HIS A 362 -11.48 17.16 23.67
C HIS A 362 -10.02 17.64 23.77
N ASP A 363 -9.06 16.72 23.96
CA ASP A 363 -7.64 17.08 24.01
C ASP A 363 -7.07 17.51 22.65
N PHE A 364 -7.45 16.82 21.56
CA PHE A 364 -7.06 17.21 20.21
C PHE A 364 -7.59 18.61 19.87
N ASP A 365 -8.87 18.88 20.13
CA ASP A 365 -9.47 20.20 19.89
C ASP A 365 -8.75 21.31 20.66
N ARG A 366 -8.39 21.05 21.92
CA ARG A 366 -7.65 22.00 22.76
C ARG A 366 -6.26 22.30 22.20
N ARG A 367 -5.51 21.28 21.76
CA ARG A 367 -4.17 21.43 21.19
C ARG A 367 -4.23 22.13 19.83
N PHE A 368 -5.19 21.74 18.98
CA PHE A 368 -5.42 22.41 17.70
C PHE A 368 -5.73 23.89 17.88
N ALA A 369 -6.57 24.24 18.87
CA ALA A 369 -6.83 25.63 19.22
C ALA A 369 -5.57 26.39 19.69
N ALA A 370 -4.64 25.72 20.38
CA ALA A 370 -3.36 26.32 20.76
C ALA A 370 -2.48 26.61 19.53
N VAL A 371 -2.42 25.69 18.56
CA VAL A 371 -1.72 25.91 17.29
C VAL A 371 -2.28 27.12 16.55
N LEU A 372 -3.62 27.20 16.43
CA LEU A 372 -4.26 28.35 15.78
C LEU A 372 -3.93 29.66 16.50
N ALA A 373 -3.87 29.66 17.84
CA ALA A 373 -3.45 30.83 18.59
C ALA A 373 -1.99 31.21 18.34
N ASP A 374 -1.09 30.23 18.22
CA ASP A 374 0.33 30.47 17.89
C ASP A 374 0.50 31.02 16.47
N ILE A 375 -0.30 30.52 15.52
CA ILE A 375 -0.42 31.03 14.15
C ILE A 375 -0.83 32.51 14.18
N GLU A 376 -1.92 32.84 14.87
CA GLU A 376 -2.41 34.22 14.99
C GLU A 376 -1.37 35.14 15.67
N ALA A 377 -0.56 34.60 16.58
CA ALA A 377 0.48 35.34 17.27
C ALA A 377 1.81 35.44 16.49
N GLY A 378 1.97 34.73 15.37
CA GLY A 378 3.23 34.63 14.64
C GLY A 378 4.31 33.91 15.45
N GLN A 379 3.92 32.97 16.31
CA GLN A 379 4.78 32.21 17.22
C GLN A 379 4.87 30.72 16.87
N LEU A 380 4.34 30.33 15.71
CA LEU A 380 4.42 28.96 15.23
C LEU A 380 5.90 28.62 14.97
N SER A 381 6.38 27.54 15.59
CA SER A 381 7.71 26.97 15.36
C SER A 381 7.62 25.46 15.35
N GLU A 382 8.59 24.81 14.70
CA GLU A 382 8.71 23.35 14.70
C GLU A 382 8.76 22.77 16.12
N GLU A 383 9.53 23.41 17.02
CA GLU A 383 9.64 22.99 18.44
C GLU A 383 8.28 23.05 19.17
N HIS A 384 7.48 24.08 18.92
CA HIS A 384 6.14 24.18 19.52
C HIS A 384 5.16 23.17 18.92
N LEU A 385 5.21 22.93 17.60
CA LEU A 385 4.42 21.89 16.94
C LEU A 385 4.79 20.50 17.46
N GLU A 386 6.08 20.21 17.64
CA GLU A 386 6.54 18.98 18.27
C GLU A 386 6.02 18.88 19.72
N ALA A 387 6.14 19.93 20.53
CA ALA A 387 5.65 19.91 21.90
C ALA A 387 4.13 19.65 21.99
N LEU A 388 3.37 20.19 21.04
CA LEU A 388 1.92 20.03 20.96
C LEU A 388 1.50 18.66 20.40
N PHE A 389 2.34 17.97 19.61
CA PHE A 389 1.91 16.76 18.87
C PHE A 389 2.82 15.53 18.97
N THR A 390 4.12 15.66 19.22
CA THR A 390 5.08 14.54 19.34
C THR A 390 4.81 13.66 20.57
N ALA A 391 4.18 14.20 21.61
CA ALA A 391 3.94 13.46 22.85
C ALA A 391 2.64 12.62 22.89
N GLU A 392 1.68 12.76 21.96
CA GLU A 392 0.31 12.32 22.29
C GLU A 392 -0.66 11.83 21.18
N ILE A 393 -0.32 11.79 19.88
CA ILE A 393 -1.27 11.27 18.87
C ILE A 393 -1.21 9.73 18.71
N ALA A 394 -0.20 9.09 19.33
CA ALA A 394 -0.26 7.68 19.69
C ALA A 394 -1.27 7.49 20.84
N ARG A 395 -2.56 7.66 20.55
CA ARG A 395 -3.59 7.27 21.50
C ARG A 395 -3.54 5.77 21.62
N ASP A 396 -3.00 5.29 22.72
CA ASP A 396 -3.28 3.94 23.17
C ASP A 396 -4.73 3.88 23.67
N TRP A 397 -5.35 2.72 23.54
CA TRP A 397 -6.72 2.45 23.97
C TRP A 397 -7.14 3.03 25.33
N PRO A 398 -6.33 3.00 26.41
CA PRO A 398 -6.77 3.51 27.71
C PRO A 398 -7.19 4.98 27.67
N ARG A 399 -6.49 5.82 26.90
CA ARG A 399 -6.81 7.25 26.75
C ARG A 399 -8.11 7.42 25.97
N LEU A 400 -8.25 6.74 24.83
CA LEU A 400 -9.47 6.79 24.04
C LEU A 400 -10.68 6.30 24.85
N ARG A 401 -10.54 5.21 25.60
CA ARG A 401 -11.59 4.68 26.48
C ARG A 401 -12.03 5.71 27.51
N ASP A 402 -11.09 6.45 28.10
CA ASP A 402 -11.42 7.44 29.11
C ASP A 402 -12.05 8.70 28.48
N ASP A 403 -11.61 9.12 27.29
CA ASP A 403 -12.27 10.18 26.51
C ASP A 403 -13.72 9.81 26.15
N LEU A 404 -13.97 8.55 25.77
CA LEU A 404 -15.32 8.07 25.42
C LEU A 404 -16.30 8.19 26.59
N LYS A 405 -15.85 8.02 27.84
CA LYS A 405 -16.70 8.15 29.04
C LYS A 405 -17.18 9.57 29.30
N GLU A 406 -16.38 10.55 28.90
CA GLU A 406 -16.68 11.97 29.14
C GLU A 406 -17.65 12.54 28.09
N ILE A 407 -17.92 11.80 27.01
CA ILE A 407 -18.80 12.24 25.93
C ILE A 407 -20.26 11.98 26.31
N THR A 408 -21.05 13.05 26.31
CA THR A 408 -22.52 12.98 26.40
C THR A 408 -23.11 13.29 25.03
N LEU A 409 -24.04 12.44 24.57
CA LEU A 409 -24.74 12.63 23.30
C LEU A 409 -26.10 13.31 23.53
N ASP A 410 -26.52 14.13 22.58
CA ASP A 410 -27.89 14.64 22.55
C ASP A 410 -28.89 13.50 22.32
N GLU A 411 -30.07 13.57 22.94
CA GLU A 411 -31.13 12.54 22.82
C GLU A 411 -31.91 12.60 21.48
N ILE A 412 -31.32 13.20 20.44
CA ILE A 412 -31.90 13.25 19.10
C ILE A 412 -31.78 11.87 18.46
N GLU A 413 -32.91 11.24 18.12
CA GLU A 413 -32.96 9.87 17.60
C GLU A 413 -32.12 9.71 16.32
N HIS A 414 -32.19 10.70 15.43
CA HIS A 414 -31.38 10.82 14.22
C HIS A 414 -30.67 12.18 14.23
N PRO A 415 -29.47 12.28 14.83
CA PRO A 415 -28.75 13.54 14.84
C PRO A 415 -28.38 13.94 13.40
N PRO A 416 -28.28 15.24 13.11
CA PRO A 416 -27.82 15.69 11.81
C PRO A 416 -26.40 15.18 11.56
N HIS A 417 -26.02 15.09 10.28
CA HIS A 417 -24.66 14.76 9.88
C HIS A 417 -23.63 15.69 10.59
N MET A 418 -22.70 15.08 11.32
CA MET A 418 -21.64 15.73 12.06
C MET A 418 -20.32 15.01 11.79
N TYR A 419 -19.48 15.62 10.96
CA TYR A 419 -18.18 15.06 10.58
C TYR A 419 -17.34 14.70 11.82
N SER A 420 -16.98 13.43 11.97
CA SER A 420 -16.31 12.89 13.15
C SER A 420 -15.14 11.98 12.79
N ASN A 421 -13.93 12.48 13.04
CA ASN A 421 -12.71 11.68 13.03
C ASN A 421 -12.72 10.65 14.15
N LEU A 422 -13.24 11.02 15.33
CA LEU A 422 -13.40 10.10 16.45
C LEU A 422 -14.25 8.87 16.05
N GLY A 423 -15.39 9.10 15.37
CA GLY A 423 -16.26 8.02 14.91
C GLY A 423 -15.56 7.10 13.91
N MET A 424 -14.89 7.66 12.90
CA MET A 424 -14.16 6.86 11.89
C MET A 424 -12.93 6.15 12.45
N GLY A 425 -12.20 6.76 13.37
CA GLY A 425 -11.09 6.12 14.06
C GLY A 425 -11.55 4.96 14.93
N LEU A 426 -12.64 5.16 15.69
CA LEU A 426 -13.25 4.09 16.50
C LEU A 426 -13.74 2.92 15.63
N LEU A 427 -14.33 3.22 14.46
CA LEU A 427 -14.71 2.23 13.46
C LEU A 427 -13.48 1.43 12.99
N GLY A 428 -12.42 2.11 12.55
CA GLY A 428 -11.18 1.45 12.11
C GLY A 428 -10.57 0.54 13.17
N PHE A 429 -10.54 1.00 14.43
CA PHE A 429 -10.06 0.20 15.55
C PHE A 429 -10.93 -1.03 15.82
N ALA A 430 -12.26 -0.87 15.84
CA ALA A 430 -13.22 -1.95 16.03
C ALA A 430 -13.06 -3.06 14.97
N LEU A 431 -12.96 -2.69 13.69
CA LEU A 431 -12.78 -3.62 12.58
C LEU A 431 -11.43 -4.36 12.66
N ALA A 432 -10.34 -3.61 12.86
CA ALA A 432 -9.00 -4.19 12.98
C ALA A 432 -8.90 -5.16 14.16
N ARG A 433 -9.53 -4.83 15.30
CA ARG A 433 -9.58 -5.70 16.46
C ARG A 433 -10.35 -6.98 16.18
N HIS A 434 -11.50 -6.87 15.51
CA HIS A 434 -12.30 -8.05 15.14
C HIS A 434 -11.48 -9.02 14.29
N LEU A 435 -10.86 -8.54 13.21
CA LEU A 435 -10.00 -9.35 12.33
C LEU A 435 -8.82 -9.96 13.08
N THR A 436 -8.23 -9.22 14.02
CA THR A 436 -7.13 -9.73 14.84
C THR A 436 -7.55 -10.95 15.68
N LEU A 437 -8.77 -10.94 16.22
CA LEU A 437 -9.31 -12.04 17.01
C LEU A 437 -9.74 -13.22 16.14
N THR A 438 -10.36 -12.96 14.98
CA THR A 438 -10.99 -14.01 14.15
C THR A 438 -10.04 -14.62 13.13
N GLU A 439 -9.21 -13.83 12.46
CA GLU A 439 -8.34 -14.29 11.38
C GLU A 439 -6.93 -14.66 11.86
N PHE A 440 -6.37 -13.90 12.80
CA PHE A 440 -5.02 -14.14 13.30
C PHE A 440 -4.98 -15.09 14.51
N GLY A 441 -6.13 -15.64 14.91
CA GLY A 441 -6.26 -16.71 15.91
C GLY A 441 -5.83 -16.30 17.33
N ALA A 442 -5.87 -15.00 17.62
CA ALA A 442 -5.43 -14.47 18.90
C ALA A 442 -6.49 -14.74 19.99
N ARG A 443 -6.07 -15.32 21.14
CA ARG A 443 -6.95 -15.50 22.31
C ARG A 443 -7.36 -14.18 22.95
N GLU A 444 -6.49 -13.18 22.81
CA GLU A 444 -6.68 -11.78 23.18
C GLU A 444 -6.01 -10.94 22.08
N ALA A 445 -6.55 -9.76 21.80
CA ALA A 445 -5.91 -8.77 20.92
C ALA A 445 -5.25 -7.72 21.81
N PRO A 446 -3.98 -7.89 22.22
CA PRO A 446 -3.27 -6.87 22.99
C PRO A 446 -3.30 -5.54 22.24
N ILE A 447 -3.45 -4.47 23.02
CA ILE A 447 -3.58 -3.13 22.48
C ILE A 447 -2.21 -2.47 22.62
N GLY A 448 -1.59 -2.10 21.50
CA GLY A 448 -0.27 -1.46 21.45
C GLY A 448 0.57 -1.88 20.24
N SER A 449 1.59 -1.10 19.93
CA SER A 449 2.45 -1.21 18.73
C SER A 449 3.60 -2.24 18.83
N GLY A 450 3.56 -3.18 19.79
CA GLY A 450 4.63 -4.16 20.02
C GLY A 450 4.60 -5.38 19.08
N ALA A 451 5.72 -5.67 18.42
CA ALA A 451 5.86 -6.68 17.36
C ALA A 451 5.74 -8.16 17.76
N GLU A 452 5.58 -8.50 19.04
CA GLU A 452 5.70 -9.89 19.52
C GLU A 452 4.38 -10.61 19.87
N THR A 453 3.24 -9.90 19.80
CA THR A 453 1.89 -10.47 19.94
C THR A 453 1.00 -9.94 18.83
N ALA A 454 -0.04 -10.68 18.39
CA ALA A 454 -1.01 -10.18 17.42
C ALA A 454 -1.79 -8.99 18.02
N SER A 455 -1.21 -7.81 17.97
CA SER A 455 -1.82 -6.59 18.45
C SER A 455 -2.83 -6.07 17.43
N VAL A 456 -3.80 -5.27 17.90
CA VAL A 456 -4.74 -4.59 17.01
C VAL A 456 -3.92 -3.69 16.07
N ASN A 457 -3.76 -4.12 14.82
CA ASN A 457 -2.95 -3.42 13.83
C ASN A 457 -3.81 -3.05 12.63
N TYR A 458 -4.16 -1.77 12.54
CA TYR A 458 -4.95 -1.23 11.45
C TYR A 458 -4.23 -1.41 10.10
N GLU A 459 -2.95 -1.05 9.99
CA GLU A 459 -2.15 -1.22 8.76
C GLU A 459 -2.19 -2.66 8.24
N SER A 460 -1.99 -3.65 9.11
CA SER A 460 -2.01 -5.06 8.71
C SER A 460 -3.40 -5.51 8.24
N SER A 461 -4.45 -5.01 8.90
CA SER A 461 -5.85 -5.31 8.54
C SER A 461 -6.19 -4.76 7.16
N ILE A 462 -5.90 -3.48 6.89
CA ILE A 462 -6.12 -2.91 5.57
C ILE A 462 -5.18 -3.51 4.53
N ARG A 463 -3.92 -3.84 4.88
CA ARG A 463 -2.97 -4.41 3.92
C ARG A 463 -3.48 -5.73 3.39
N ASN A 464 -3.89 -6.63 4.27
CA ASN A 464 -4.35 -7.95 3.89
C ASN A 464 -5.71 -7.94 3.16
N ARG A 465 -6.64 -7.09 3.61
CA ARG A 465 -8.03 -7.12 3.13
C ARG A 465 -8.29 -6.16 1.97
N ILE A 466 -7.57 -5.05 1.89
CA ILE A 466 -7.81 -3.97 0.91
C ILE A 466 -6.59 -3.73 0.02
N LEU A 467 -5.43 -3.42 0.58
CA LEU A 467 -4.28 -2.95 -0.21
C LEU A 467 -3.72 -4.05 -1.11
N SER A 468 -3.42 -5.23 -0.57
CA SER A 468 -2.86 -6.35 -1.35
C SER A 468 -3.82 -6.86 -2.45
N PRO A 469 -5.13 -7.06 -2.21
CA PRO A 469 -6.06 -7.42 -3.29
C PRO A 469 -6.24 -6.34 -4.37
N LEU A 470 -5.87 -5.09 -4.07
CA LEU A 470 -5.85 -4.00 -5.04
C LEU A 470 -4.46 -3.77 -5.64
N GLY A 471 -3.41 -4.45 -5.17
CA GLY A 471 -2.01 -4.22 -5.54
C GLY A 471 -1.50 -2.82 -5.19
N LEU A 472 -1.95 -2.27 -4.06
CA LEU A 472 -1.48 -1.01 -3.48
C LEU A 472 -0.40 -1.36 -2.46
N ARG A 473 0.85 -0.97 -2.69
CA ARG A 473 2.00 -1.46 -1.91
C ARG A 473 2.67 -0.37 -1.09
N ASP A 474 2.64 0.85 -1.60
CA ASP A 474 3.23 2.06 -1.03
C ASP A 474 2.18 2.91 -0.32
N ILE A 475 1.16 2.24 0.22
CA ILE A 475 0.23 2.78 1.21
C ILE A 475 0.54 2.18 2.58
N PHE A 476 0.77 3.04 3.56
CA PHE A 476 1.20 2.62 4.89
C PHE A 476 0.84 3.61 5.99
N GLN A 477 0.81 3.14 7.23
CA GLN A 477 0.63 3.96 8.43
C GLN A 477 1.99 4.23 9.10
N ALA A 478 2.79 3.18 9.28
CA ALA A 478 4.03 3.25 10.04
C ALA A 478 5.16 3.95 9.27
N ILE A 479 5.79 4.92 9.92
CA ILE A 479 7.05 5.53 9.48
C ILE A 479 8.20 4.65 10.01
N THR A 480 8.96 4.08 9.10
CA THR A 480 10.14 3.25 9.40
C THR A 480 11.38 3.91 8.82
N PRO A 481 12.59 3.67 9.35
CA PRO A 481 13.82 4.24 8.79
C PRO A 481 14.00 3.98 7.29
N SER A 482 13.52 2.82 6.80
CA SER A 482 13.57 2.45 5.38
C SER A 482 12.56 3.19 4.48
N ARG A 483 11.61 3.94 5.06
CA ARG A 483 10.56 4.67 4.32
C ARG A 483 10.68 6.18 4.50
N GLU A 484 11.41 6.63 5.51
CA GLU A 484 11.51 8.04 5.89
C GLU A 484 11.95 8.91 4.71
N SER A 485 12.93 8.47 3.92
CA SER A 485 13.40 9.17 2.72
C SER A 485 12.39 9.21 1.57
N SER A 486 11.33 8.41 1.59
CA SER A 486 10.30 8.39 0.54
C SER A 486 9.10 9.28 0.85
N ILE A 487 9.01 9.84 2.07
CA ILE A 487 7.88 10.65 2.52
C ILE A 487 8.25 12.12 2.33
N ALA A 488 7.36 12.89 1.69
CA ALA A 488 7.54 14.34 1.61
C ALA A 488 7.54 14.97 3.02
N THR A 489 8.33 16.00 3.23
CA THR A 489 8.26 16.86 4.42
C THR A 489 7.03 17.75 4.30
N GLY A 490 6.13 17.72 5.28
CA GLY A 490 4.93 18.55 5.29
C GLY A 490 5.18 19.93 5.84
N THR A 491 4.64 20.95 5.20
CA THR A 491 4.87 22.36 5.53
C THR A 491 3.57 23.07 5.89
N ALA A 492 3.59 23.99 6.85
CA ALA A 492 2.42 24.77 7.23
C ALA A 492 1.97 25.73 6.09
N TYR A 493 0.87 26.45 6.31
CA TYR A 493 0.26 27.38 5.35
C TYR A 493 1.16 28.55 4.96
N ASP A 494 2.25 28.80 5.71
CA ASP A 494 3.25 29.81 5.37
C ASP A 494 4.23 29.35 4.28
N GLY A 495 4.23 28.07 3.94
CA GLY A 495 5.14 27.48 2.95
C GLY A 495 6.58 27.38 3.43
N GLU A 496 6.87 27.65 4.70
CA GLU A 496 8.24 27.64 5.25
C GLU A 496 8.38 26.76 6.49
N THR A 497 7.37 26.70 7.36
CA THR A 497 7.47 25.99 8.64
C THR A 497 7.18 24.49 8.48
N THR A 498 8.22 23.66 8.65
CA THR A 498 8.09 22.20 8.68
C THR A 498 7.18 21.75 9.83
N THR A 499 6.37 20.72 9.57
CA THR A 499 5.39 20.17 10.51
C THR A 499 5.71 18.72 10.87
N PRO A 500 5.47 18.31 12.12
CA PRO A 500 5.67 16.92 12.52
C PRO A 500 4.63 16.01 11.83
N PRO A 501 5.02 14.76 11.51
CA PRO A 501 4.11 13.82 10.88
C PRO A 501 2.92 13.48 11.79
N MET A 502 1.76 13.22 11.19
CA MET A 502 0.57 12.79 11.92
C MET A 502 0.67 11.30 12.28
N LEU A 503 0.84 10.99 13.56
CA LEU A 503 1.03 9.64 14.10
C LEU A 503 -0.23 9.10 14.79
N PHE A 504 -1.32 8.90 14.05
CA PHE A 504 -2.53 8.27 14.61
C PHE A 504 -2.33 6.77 14.89
N ASP A 505 -2.52 6.35 16.15
CA ASP A 505 -2.53 4.93 16.53
C ASP A 505 -3.97 4.37 16.62
N THR A 506 -4.64 4.42 17.78
CA THR A 506 -6.02 3.90 17.92
C THR A 506 -7.03 4.62 17.01
N LEU A 507 -6.74 5.83 16.52
CA LEU A 507 -7.57 6.54 15.54
C LEU A 507 -7.08 6.38 14.09
N ALA A 508 -6.27 5.36 13.79
CA ALA A 508 -5.61 5.22 12.50
C ALA A 508 -6.58 5.28 11.31
N GLY A 509 -7.76 4.65 11.45
CA GLY A 509 -8.81 4.63 10.43
C GLY A 509 -9.44 5.99 10.10
N ALA A 510 -9.11 7.05 10.84
CA ALA A 510 -9.57 8.40 10.55
C ALA A 510 -8.66 9.16 9.57
N GLY A 511 -7.35 8.91 9.56
CA GLY A 511 -6.43 9.80 8.84
C GLY A 511 -4.95 9.43 8.76
N ALA A 512 -4.56 8.19 9.10
CA ALA A 512 -3.15 7.87 9.36
C ALA A 512 -2.34 7.43 8.15
N LEU A 513 -2.99 7.24 7.00
CA LEU A 513 -2.30 6.67 5.85
C LEU A 513 -1.47 7.71 5.12
N ARG A 514 -0.33 7.24 4.64
CA ARG A 514 0.51 7.85 3.63
C ARG A 514 0.35 7.04 2.36
N ALA A 515 0.36 7.72 1.22
CA ALA A 515 0.25 7.06 -0.08
C ALA A 515 1.06 7.80 -1.14
N THR A 516 1.53 7.05 -2.13
CA THR A 516 2.17 7.59 -3.32
C THR A 516 1.13 8.00 -4.36
N GLY A 517 1.51 8.92 -5.24
CA GLY A 517 0.64 9.34 -6.34
C GLY A 517 0.24 8.18 -7.26
N LEU A 518 1.16 7.24 -7.48
CA LEU A 518 0.91 6.05 -8.29
C LEU A 518 -0.15 5.13 -7.68
N ASP A 519 -0.02 4.81 -6.38
CA ASP A 519 -0.99 3.97 -5.70
C ASP A 519 -2.37 4.65 -5.62
N MET A 520 -2.41 5.97 -5.45
CA MET A 520 -3.68 6.69 -5.45
C MET A 520 -4.38 6.71 -6.81
N LEU A 521 -3.64 6.75 -7.93
CA LEU A 521 -4.22 6.56 -9.27
C LEU A 521 -4.82 5.16 -9.42
N ARG A 522 -4.13 4.13 -8.94
CA ARG A 522 -4.62 2.76 -8.97
C ARG A 522 -5.84 2.56 -8.06
N TYR A 523 -5.82 3.18 -6.89
CA TYR A 523 -6.96 3.23 -5.99
C TYR A 523 -8.17 3.88 -6.65
N LEU A 524 -7.97 5.00 -7.36
CA LEU A 524 -9.01 5.65 -8.15
C LEU A 524 -9.62 4.71 -9.23
N ASP A 525 -8.82 3.90 -9.91
CA ASP A 525 -9.36 2.88 -10.83
C ASP A 525 -10.15 1.77 -10.14
N ALA A 526 -9.74 1.38 -8.93
CA ALA A 526 -10.51 0.44 -8.10
C ALA A 526 -11.88 1.02 -7.71
N GLN A 527 -11.90 2.29 -7.30
CA GLN A 527 -13.13 3.00 -6.93
C GLN A 527 -14.10 3.18 -8.11
N THR A 528 -13.57 3.31 -9.33
CA THR A 528 -14.40 3.42 -10.55
C THR A 528 -14.81 2.08 -11.14
N GLY A 529 -14.41 0.95 -10.52
CA GLY A 529 -14.67 -0.40 -11.03
C GLY A 529 -13.87 -0.76 -12.29
N ARG A 530 -12.88 0.04 -12.66
CA ARG A 530 -12.01 -0.19 -13.83
C ARG A 530 -10.88 -1.15 -13.55
N PHE A 531 -10.52 -1.30 -12.28
CA PHE A 531 -9.60 -2.32 -11.80
C PHE A 531 -10.38 -3.58 -11.37
N PRO A 532 -10.23 -4.72 -12.07
CA PRO A 532 -10.87 -5.97 -11.67
C PRO A 532 -10.31 -6.49 -10.35
N SER A 533 -11.18 -6.73 -9.37
CA SER A 533 -10.83 -7.21 -8.04
C SER A 533 -12.04 -7.91 -7.38
N PRO A 534 -11.82 -8.91 -6.51
CA PRO A 534 -12.88 -9.45 -5.66
C PRO A 534 -13.61 -8.37 -4.81
N LEU A 535 -12.96 -7.22 -4.59
CA LEU A 535 -13.50 -6.11 -3.81
C LEU A 535 -14.46 -5.20 -4.57
N ASN A 536 -14.60 -5.31 -5.91
CA ASN A 536 -15.36 -4.32 -6.69
C ASN A 536 -16.81 -4.12 -6.18
N ALA A 537 -17.50 -5.20 -5.80
CA ALA A 537 -18.87 -5.10 -5.29
C ALA A 537 -18.93 -4.41 -3.91
N ALA A 538 -18.00 -4.75 -3.01
CA ALA A 538 -17.90 -4.12 -1.69
C ALA A 538 -17.55 -2.62 -1.82
N ILE A 539 -16.60 -2.29 -2.70
CA ILE A 539 -16.21 -0.92 -3.02
C ILE A 539 -17.40 -0.12 -3.57
N ALA A 540 -18.13 -0.67 -4.54
CA ALA A 540 -19.30 0.01 -5.11
C ALA A 540 -20.37 0.33 -4.04
N ALA A 541 -20.58 -0.57 -3.07
CA ALA A 541 -21.50 -0.36 -1.97
C ALA A 541 -21.10 0.79 -1.03
N THR A 542 -19.81 1.19 -1.01
CA THR A 542 -19.36 2.35 -0.23
C THR A 542 -19.84 3.69 -0.81
N HIS A 543 -20.17 3.73 -2.10
CA HIS A 543 -20.62 4.94 -2.80
C HIS A 543 -22.14 5.15 -2.75
N GLU A 544 -22.89 4.16 -2.27
CA GLU A 544 -24.35 4.26 -2.16
C GLU A 544 -24.76 5.30 -1.12
N PRO A 545 -25.57 6.32 -1.48
CA PRO A 545 -26.04 7.31 -0.52
C PRO A 545 -26.79 6.67 0.65
N ARG A 546 -26.36 6.98 1.88
CA ARG A 546 -26.93 6.50 3.15
C ARG A 546 -27.64 7.59 3.94
N ASP A 547 -27.13 8.82 3.87
CA ASP A 547 -27.75 9.97 4.51
C ASP A 547 -27.57 11.24 3.66
N GLN A 548 -28.50 12.18 3.78
CA GLN A 548 -28.48 13.44 3.03
C GLN A 548 -27.88 14.54 3.88
N ILE A 549 -26.83 15.20 3.37
CA ILE A 549 -26.12 16.29 4.06
C ILE A 549 -26.72 17.64 3.69
N GLU A 550 -26.85 17.91 2.39
CA GLU A 550 -27.29 19.19 1.86
C GLU A 550 -28.22 18.97 0.66
N ALA A 551 -29.26 19.79 0.54
CA ALA A 551 -30.27 19.66 -0.53
C ALA A 551 -30.13 20.69 -1.65
N ASP A 552 -29.43 21.80 -1.43
CA ASP A 552 -29.36 22.99 -2.30
C ASP A 552 -28.07 23.77 -1.92
N PRO A 553 -27.22 24.24 -2.86
CA PRO A 553 -27.38 24.27 -4.33
C PRO A 553 -26.91 23.04 -5.07
N VAL A 554 -26.11 22.19 -4.42
CA VAL A 554 -25.68 20.90 -4.99
C VAL A 554 -26.10 19.82 -4.00
N PRO A 555 -27.11 18.99 -4.34
CA PRO A 555 -27.54 17.90 -3.47
C PRO A 555 -26.33 17.02 -3.13
N THR A 556 -26.01 16.96 -1.84
CA THR A 556 -24.85 16.25 -1.32
C THR A 556 -25.32 15.22 -0.31
N SER A 557 -24.84 13.99 -0.48
CA SER A 557 -25.12 12.85 0.40
C SER A 557 -23.81 12.21 0.84
N ILE A 558 -23.88 11.36 1.86
CA ILE A 558 -22.77 10.53 2.32
C ILE A 558 -23.09 9.06 2.08
N GLY A 559 -22.15 8.34 1.48
CA GLY A 559 -22.08 6.89 1.51
C GLY A 559 -21.31 6.39 2.74
N LEU A 560 -20.64 5.26 2.64
CA LEU A 560 -19.69 4.82 3.67
C LEU A 560 -18.37 5.56 3.45
N GLY A 561 -18.09 6.58 4.26
CA GLY A 561 -16.85 7.36 4.18
C GLY A 561 -16.61 8.10 2.86
N TRP A 562 -17.62 8.25 1.99
CA TRP A 562 -17.54 8.96 0.70
C TRP A 562 -18.63 10.02 0.60
N PHE A 563 -18.30 11.19 0.07
CA PHE A 563 -19.29 12.21 -0.28
C PHE A 563 -19.71 12.05 -1.73
N THR A 564 -21.00 12.20 -1.99
CA THR A 564 -21.57 12.18 -3.34
C THR A 564 -22.31 13.48 -3.61
N ALA A 565 -22.00 14.14 -4.71
CA ALA A 565 -22.62 15.38 -5.14
C ALA A 565 -23.29 15.18 -6.52
N GLU A 566 -24.57 15.55 -6.63
CA GLU A 566 -25.31 15.50 -7.89
C GLU A 566 -25.05 16.75 -8.73
N THR A 567 -24.31 16.61 -9.82
CA THR A 567 -23.94 17.74 -10.69
C THR A 567 -24.52 17.59 -12.10
N PRO A 568 -24.55 18.66 -12.92
CA PRO A 568 -24.95 18.54 -14.33
C PRO A 568 -24.08 17.56 -15.15
N ALA A 569 -22.86 17.25 -14.70
CA ALA A 569 -21.97 16.28 -15.33
C ALA A 569 -22.23 14.83 -14.85
N GLY A 570 -23.15 14.64 -13.89
CA GLY A 570 -23.44 13.37 -13.22
C GLY A 570 -23.02 13.38 -11.74
N THR A 571 -23.19 12.24 -11.08
CA THR A 571 -22.79 12.04 -9.68
C THR A 571 -21.27 12.07 -9.55
N ILE A 572 -20.77 13.01 -8.77
CA ILE A 572 -19.36 13.10 -8.39
C ILE A 572 -19.19 12.47 -7.01
N VAL A 573 -18.36 11.44 -6.93
CA VAL A 573 -17.95 10.79 -5.69
C VAL A 573 -16.57 11.35 -5.32
N GLY A 574 -16.36 11.68 -4.07
CA GLY A 574 -15.07 12.21 -3.65
C GLY A 574 -14.86 12.31 -2.16
N HIS A 575 -13.61 12.50 -1.79
CA HIS A 575 -13.19 12.80 -0.43
C HIS A 575 -11.90 13.62 -0.47
N ASN A 576 -11.77 14.57 0.45
CA ASN A 576 -10.56 15.36 0.64
C ASN A 576 -9.85 14.95 1.94
N GLY A 577 -8.58 15.30 2.07
CA GLY A 577 -7.78 15.04 3.26
C GLY A 577 -6.92 16.23 3.60
N ALA A 578 -6.70 16.45 4.89
CA ALA A 578 -5.72 17.39 5.38
C ALA A 578 -5.09 16.85 6.66
N THR A 579 -3.80 17.13 6.84
CA THR A 579 -3.07 17.00 8.11
C THR A 579 -2.36 18.33 8.40
N PHE A 580 -1.36 18.38 9.27
CA PHE A 580 -0.71 19.64 9.64
C PHE A 580 0.11 20.27 8.54
N GLY A 581 0.64 19.47 7.62
CA GLY A 581 1.48 19.93 6.53
C GLY A 581 1.11 19.32 5.18
N PHE A 582 -0.12 18.82 5.02
CA PHE A 582 -0.53 18.16 3.80
C PHE A 582 -1.99 18.42 3.46
N GLN A 583 -2.26 18.45 2.16
CA GLN A 583 -3.60 18.40 1.59
C GLN A 583 -3.67 17.31 0.53
N SER A 584 -4.86 16.73 0.39
CA SER A 584 -5.12 15.73 -0.63
C SER A 584 -6.57 15.78 -1.09
N GLU A 585 -6.79 15.36 -2.34
CA GLU A 585 -8.10 15.33 -2.96
C GLU A 585 -8.19 14.10 -3.87
N ILE A 586 -9.31 13.38 -3.80
CA ILE A 586 -9.67 12.37 -4.79
C ILE A 586 -11.14 12.54 -5.17
N ARG A 587 -11.41 12.69 -6.48
CA ARG A 587 -12.78 12.77 -7.01
C ARG A 587 -12.91 12.01 -8.32
N PHE A 588 -14.09 11.46 -8.55
CA PHE A 588 -14.45 10.86 -9.83
C PHE A 588 -15.94 10.95 -10.11
N ASN A 589 -16.26 10.88 -11.39
CA ASN A 589 -17.61 10.74 -11.88
C ASN A 589 -18.03 9.27 -11.84
N ALA A 590 -19.08 8.94 -11.08
CA ALA A 590 -19.50 7.56 -10.86
C ALA A 590 -19.93 6.82 -12.14
N THR A 591 -20.38 7.55 -13.16
CA THR A 591 -20.83 6.96 -14.43
C THR A 591 -19.69 6.75 -15.41
N THR A 592 -18.87 7.79 -15.60
CA THR A 592 -17.82 7.75 -16.64
C THR A 592 -16.52 7.17 -16.13
N GLY A 593 -16.28 7.17 -14.82
CA GLY A 593 -15.00 6.84 -14.19
C GLY A 593 -13.90 7.88 -14.42
N ALA A 594 -14.20 9.02 -15.06
CA ALA A 594 -13.24 10.11 -15.15
C ALA A 594 -13.03 10.74 -13.77
N GLY A 595 -11.78 11.02 -13.40
CA GLY A 595 -11.45 11.51 -12.07
C GLY A 595 -10.03 12.02 -11.95
N PHE A 596 -9.68 12.48 -10.76
CA PHE A 596 -8.35 12.98 -10.46
C PHE A 596 -7.96 12.71 -8.99
N VAL A 597 -6.65 12.77 -8.75
CA VAL A 597 -6.02 12.78 -7.44
C VAL A 597 -5.08 13.99 -7.37
N VAL A 598 -5.09 14.72 -6.26
CA VAL A 598 -4.05 15.71 -5.93
C VAL A 598 -3.48 15.39 -4.56
N LEU A 599 -2.16 15.43 -4.42
CA LEU A 599 -1.43 15.30 -3.16
C LEU A 599 -0.46 16.49 -3.03
N MET A 600 -0.46 17.15 -1.88
CA MET A 600 0.35 18.33 -1.59
C MET A 600 0.99 18.21 -0.21
N ASN A 601 2.25 18.60 -0.07
CA ASN A 601 2.94 18.70 1.22
C ASN A 601 2.83 20.12 1.83
N SER A 602 1.64 20.73 1.71
CA SER A 602 1.31 21.97 2.41
C SER A 602 -0.19 22.10 2.68
N THR A 603 -0.56 23.02 3.58
CA THR A 603 -1.93 23.26 4.08
C THR A 603 -2.59 24.52 3.61
#